data_AF-A0A920DUD9-F1
#
_entry.id   AF-A0A920DUD9-F1
#
_cell.length_a   1.000
_cell.length_b   1.000
_cell.length_c   1.000
_cell.angle_alpha   90.00
_cell.angle_beta   90.00
_cell.angle_gamma   90.00
#
_symmetry.space_group_name_H-M   'P 1'
#
loop_
_entity.id
_entity.type
_entity.pdbx_description
1 polymer ?
#
loop_
_entity_poly.entity_id
_entity_poly.type
_entity_poly.pdbx_seq_one_letter_code
_entity_poly.pdbx_strand_id
1 'polypeptide(L)'
;MGQQGHNEGVGIELAYEISSMIFGTKAGWNEEQNLIKACKNVGLDYLELSKKAKLNEKELIRQIEQNQHAQKEAGHHGVPGLVYKGKYYFGQDKFDEFKQALINDNLLRA
;
A
#
# COMPACT_ATOMS: atom_id res chain seq x y z
N MET A 1 -5.50 -7.65 5.95
CA MET A 1 -5.62 -6.31 6.57
C MET A 1 -5.21 -5.19 5.61
N GLY A 2 -4.06 -5.24 4.94
CA GLY A 2 -3.62 -4.15 4.03
C GLY A 2 -4.67 -3.71 3.00
N GLN A 3 -5.25 -4.66 2.25
CA GLN A 3 -6.32 -4.36 1.29
C GLN A 3 -7.57 -3.78 1.98
N GLN A 4 -7.94 -4.27 3.17
CA GLN A 4 -9.05 -3.68 3.91
C GLN A 4 -8.71 -2.25 4.36
N GLY A 5 -7.49 -1.98 4.83
CA GLY A 5 -7.05 -0.62 5.19
C GLY A 5 -7.08 0.35 4.00
N HIS A 6 -6.77 -0.13 2.79
CA HIS A 6 -7.01 0.61 1.56
C HIS A 6 -8.50 0.90 1.35
N ASN A 7 -9.38 -0.08 1.56
CA ASN A 7 -10.83 0.11 1.44
C ASN A 7 -11.40 1.08 2.50
N GLU A 8 -10.74 1.23 3.66
CA GLU A 8 -11.05 2.27 4.66
C GLU A 8 -10.45 3.65 4.32
N GLY A 9 -9.70 3.77 3.22
CA GLY A 9 -9.15 5.04 2.73
C GLY A 9 -7.77 5.43 3.27
N VAL A 10 -7.11 4.57 4.05
CA VAL A 10 -5.82 4.85 4.71
C VAL A 10 -4.75 3.79 4.41
N GLY A 11 -4.80 3.22 3.21
CA GLY A 11 -3.96 2.08 2.83
C GLY A 11 -2.46 2.40 2.84
N ILE A 12 -2.06 3.58 2.38
CA ILE A 12 -0.64 3.95 2.30
C ILE A 12 -0.08 4.37 3.66
N GLU A 13 -0.89 5.02 4.49
CA GLU A 13 -0.57 5.41 5.87
C GLU A 13 -0.40 4.16 6.73
N LEU A 14 -1.32 3.19 6.63
CA LEU A 14 -1.20 1.92 7.36
C LEU A 14 0.03 1.13 6.89
N ALA A 15 0.31 1.12 5.59
CA ALA A 15 1.52 0.51 5.06
C ALA A 15 2.79 1.18 5.59
N TYR A 16 2.80 2.51 5.74
CA TYR A 16 3.91 3.25 6.34
C TYR A 16 4.16 2.86 7.80
N GLU A 17 3.12 2.81 8.63
CA GLU A 17 3.24 2.40 10.04
C GLU A 17 3.82 0.98 10.18
N ILE A 18 3.29 0.02 9.41
CA ILE A 18 3.71 -1.38 9.48
C ILE A 18 5.12 -1.55 8.90
N SER A 19 5.41 -0.97 7.74
CA SER A 19 6.73 -1.07 7.09
C SER A 19 7.83 -0.43 7.93
N SER A 20 7.54 0.68 8.64
CA SER A 20 8.49 1.30 9.56
C SER A 20 8.92 0.36 10.69
N MET A 21 8.04 -0.54 11.14
CA MET A 21 8.41 -1.58 12.10
C MET A 21 9.22 -2.71 11.46
N ILE A 22 8.77 -3.21 10.29
CA ILE A 22 9.46 -4.28 9.55
C ILE A 22 10.91 -3.90 9.25
N PHE A 23 11.13 -2.68 8.75
CA PHE A 23 12.44 -2.23 8.28
C PHE A 23 13.22 -1.40 9.31
N GLY A 24 12.57 -0.89 10.36
CA GLY A 24 13.21 -0.12 11.42
C GLY A 24 13.67 -0.96 12.62
N THR A 25 12.73 -1.61 13.31
CA THR A 25 13.02 -2.38 14.55
C THR A 25 13.29 -3.86 14.30
N LYS A 26 12.89 -4.40 13.14
CA LYS A 26 13.08 -5.78 12.66
C LYS A 26 12.40 -6.89 13.47
N ALA A 27 11.93 -6.63 14.70
CA ALA A 27 11.25 -7.60 15.56
C ALA A 27 9.85 -7.12 15.99
N GLY A 28 8.93 -8.08 16.21
CA GLY A 28 7.63 -7.85 16.83
C GLY A 28 6.57 -7.18 15.95
N TRP A 29 6.84 -6.89 14.67
CA TRP A 29 5.90 -6.19 13.79
C TRP A 29 4.53 -6.91 13.64
N ASN A 30 4.53 -8.23 13.77
CA ASN A 30 3.36 -9.10 13.67
C ASN A 30 2.69 -9.40 15.00
N GLU A 31 3.20 -8.84 16.11
CA GLU A 31 2.54 -8.94 17.41
C GLU A 31 1.26 -8.11 17.42
N GLU A 32 0.19 -8.66 17.98
CA GLU A 32 -1.13 -8.01 18.01
C GLU A 32 -1.08 -6.60 18.61
N GLN A 33 -0.36 -6.43 19.73
CA GLN A 33 -0.17 -5.13 20.38
C GLN A 33 0.44 -4.06 19.47
N ASN A 34 1.37 -4.45 18.60
CA ASN A 34 2.02 -3.53 17.67
C ASN A 34 1.12 -3.23 16.47
N LEU A 35 0.35 -4.21 16.00
CA LEU A 35 -0.66 -4.02 14.97
C LEU A 35 -1.83 -3.15 15.44
N ILE A 36 -2.26 -3.30 16.70
CA ILE A 36 -3.24 -2.41 17.34
C ILE A 36 -2.73 -0.96 17.34
N LYS A 37 -1.47 -0.76 17.74
CA LYS A 37 -0.85 0.57 17.76
C LYS A 37 -0.76 1.17 16.35
N ALA A 38 -0.31 0.39 15.37
CA ALA A 38 -0.22 0.83 13.97
C ALA A 38 -1.58 1.22 13.39
N CYS A 39 -2.62 0.42 13.63
CA CYS A 39 -3.99 0.76 13.20
C CYS A 39 -4.48 2.05 13.88
N LYS A 40 -4.25 2.18 15.20
CA LYS A 40 -4.66 3.37 15.96
C LYS A 40 -4.01 4.64 15.45
N ASN A 41 -2.74 4.59 15.04
CA ASN A 41 -2.01 5.75 14.51
C ASN A 41 -2.63 6.32 13.23
N VAL A 42 -3.35 5.50 12.46
CA VAL A 42 -4.04 5.89 11.23
C VAL A 42 -5.57 5.98 11.39
N GLY A 43 -6.05 6.05 12.63
CA GLY A 43 -7.48 6.21 12.95
C GLY A 43 -8.32 4.95 12.77
N LEU A 44 -7.70 3.77 12.69
CA LEU A 44 -8.40 2.48 12.57
C LEU A 44 -8.46 1.74 13.90
N ASP A 45 -9.52 0.96 14.08
CA ASP A 45 -9.60 -0.07 15.12
C ASP A 45 -9.14 -1.42 14.55
N TYR A 46 -8.15 -2.05 15.18
CA TYR A 46 -7.56 -3.30 14.71
C TYR A 46 -8.54 -4.48 14.73
N LEU A 47 -9.39 -4.59 15.75
CA LEU A 47 -10.31 -5.71 15.90
C LEU A 47 -11.43 -5.62 14.87
N GLU A 48 -11.99 -4.43 14.67
CA GLU A 48 -12.98 -4.18 13.63
C GLU A 48 -12.37 -4.36 12.23
N LEU A 49 -11.17 -3.86 11.96
CA LEU A 49 -10.48 -4.07 10.70
C LEU A 49 -10.22 -5.56 10.42
N SER A 50 -9.79 -6.31 11.44
CA SER A 50 -9.55 -7.75 11.36
C SER A 50 -10.84 -8.54 11.11
N LYS A 51 -11.93 -8.15 11.77
CA LYS A 51 -13.26 -8.74 11.57
C LYS A 51 -13.78 -8.48 10.16
N LYS A 52 -13.72 -7.24 9.67
CA LYS A 52 -14.08 -6.88 8.29
C LYS A 52 -13.23 -7.65 7.27
N ALA A 53 -11.92 -7.76 7.51
CA ALA A 53 -11.03 -8.51 6.63
C ALA A 53 -11.40 -9.99 6.54
N LYS A 54 -11.77 -10.63 7.66
CA LYS A 54 -12.25 -12.03 7.67
C LYS A 54 -13.61 -12.17 6.96
N LEU A 55 -14.54 -11.26 7.20
CA LEU A 55 -15.87 -11.29 6.58
C LEU A 55 -15.80 -11.13 5.05
N ASN A 56 -14.89 -10.28 4.57
CA ASN A 56 -14.76 -9.93 3.16
C ASN A 56 -13.65 -10.68 2.43
N GLU A 57 -13.12 -11.78 2.99
CA GLU A 57 -11.89 -12.44 2.53
C GLU A 57 -11.87 -12.71 1.01
N LYS A 58 -12.94 -13.29 0.46
CA LYS A 58 -13.03 -13.60 -0.98
C LYS A 58 -12.91 -12.37 -1.87
N GLU A 59 -13.57 -11.27 -1.48
CA GLU A 59 -13.53 -10.03 -2.23
C GLU A 59 -12.15 -9.35 -2.11
N LEU A 60 -11.53 -9.41 -0.94
CA LEU A 60 -10.18 -8.89 -0.74
C LEU A 60 -9.15 -9.67 -1.58
N ILE A 61 -9.26 -11.00 -1.66
CA ILE A 61 -8.42 -11.83 -2.54
C ILE A 61 -8.60 -11.39 -4.00
N ARG A 62 -9.86 -11.25 -4.46
CA ARG A 62 -10.16 -10.78 -5.82
C ARG A 62 -9.54 -9.42 -6.13
N GLN A 63 -9.59 -8.47 -5.20
CA GLN A 63 -8.97 -7.14 -5.35
C GLN A 63 -7.44 -7.22 -5.45
N ILE A 64 -6.81 -8.07 -4.62
CA ILE A 64 -5.36 -8.29 -4.65
C ILE A 64 -4.93 -8.91 -5.99
N GLU A 65 -5.65 -9.91 -6.48
CA GLU A 65 -5.39 -10.56 -7.77
C GLU A 65 -5.56 -9.58 -8.94
N GLN A 66 -6.61 -8.75 -8.90
CA GLN A 66 -6.84 -7.71 -9.90
C GLN A 66 -5.69 -6.68 -9.91
N ASN A 67 -5.23 -6.25 -8.75
CA ASN A 67 -4.08 -5.34 -8.64
C ASN A 67 -2.80 -5.99 -9.19
N GLN A 68 -2.57 -7.28 -8.90
CA GLN A 68 -1.44 -8.02 -9.47
C GLN A 68 -1.53 -8.14 -10.99
N HIS A 69 -2.72 -8.35 -11.56
CA HIS A 69 -2.93 -8.40 -13.00
C HIS A 69 -2.62 -7.04 -13.65
N ALA A 70 -3.17 -5.95 -13.11
CA ALA A 70 -2.94 -4.60 -13.61
C ALA A 70 -1.44 -4.21 -13.58
N GLN A 71 -0.71 -4.64 -12.55
CA GLN A 71 0.74 -4.46 -12.49
C GLN A 71 1.43 -5.21 -13.64
N LYS A 72 1.09 -6.48 -13.89
CA LYS A 72 1.68 -7.27 -14.98
C LYS A 72 1.38 -6.66 -16.36
N GLU A 73 0.16 -6.21 -16.59
CA GLU A 73 -0.22 -5.53 -17.84
C GLU A 73 0.60 -4.25 -18.06
N ALA A 74 0.94 -3.54 -16.99
CA ALA A 74 1.83 -2.39 -17.06
C ALA A 74 3.32 -2.73 -17.27
N GLY A 75 3.68 -4.01 -17.43
CA GLY A 75 5.06 -4.47 -17.64
C GLY A 75 5.87 -4.71 -16.35
N HIS A 76 5.18 -4.82 -15.21
CA HIS A 76 5.81 -5.09 -13.92
C HIS A 76 6.52 -6.45 -13.87
N HIS A 77 7.74 -6.45 -13.35
CA HIS A 77 8.56 -7.63 -13.09
C HIS A 77 9.29 -7.58 -11.73
N GLY A 78 8.91 -6.65 -10.85
CA GLY A 78 9.53 -6.47 -9.53
C GLY A 78 9.13 -5.17 -8.84
N VAL A 79 9.38 -5.06 -7.54
CA VAL A 79 9.05 -3.88 -6.73
C VAL A 79 10.29 -3.02 -6.41
N PRO A 80 10.11 -1.71 -6.15
CA PRO A 80 8.87 -0.94 -6.31
C PRO A 80 8.59 -0.60 -7.78
N GLY A 81 7.31 -0.38 -8.09
CA GLY A 81 6.85 0.00 -9.43
C GLY A 81 5.73 1.02 -9.34
N LEU A 82 5.78 2.03 -10.21
CA LEU A 82 4.75 3.06 -10.36
C LEU A 82 4.29 3.08 -11.82
N VAL A 83 3.01 3.41 -12.05
CA VAL A 83 2.44 3.48 -13.39
C VAL A 83 1.66 4.78 -13.51
N TYR A 84 1.92 5.55 -14.57
CA TYR A 84 1.21 6.78 -14.85
C TYR A 84 1.01 6.94 -16.36
N LYS A 85 -0.25 7.13 -16.79
CA LYS A 85 -0.64 7.24 -18.21
C LYS A 85 -0.05 6.12 -19.10
N GLY A 86 -0.07 4.88 -18.60
CA GLY A 86 0.49 3.72 -19.31
C GLY A 86 2.02 3.63 -19.32
N LYS A 87 2.74 4.63 -18.79
CA LYS A 87 4.18 4.56 -18.59
C LYS A 87 4.51 3.91 -17.26
N TYR A 88 5.39 2.90 -17.31
CA TYR A 88 5.92 2.20 -16.15
C TYR A 88 7.23 2.83 -15.67
N TYR A 89 7.36 3.02 -14.36
CA TYR A 89 8.53 3.53 -13.65
C TYR A 89 8.98 2.47 -12.65
N PHE A 90 10.05 1.75 -12.99
CA PHE A 90 10.57 0.64 -12.20
C PHE A 90 11.76 1.06 -11.35
N GLY A 91 11.73 0.72 -10.06
CA GLY A 91 12.83 0.99 -9.14
C GLY A 91 12.69 2.33 -8.41
N GLN A 92 13.40 2.44 -7.30
CA GLN A 92 13.38 3.66 -6.45
C GLN A 92 14.06 4.85 -7.16
N ASP A 93 15.04 4.58 -8.01
CA ASP A 93 15.76 5.54 -8.84
C ASP A 93 14.87 6.23 -9.89
N LYS A 94 13.69 5.67 -10.20
CA LYS A 94 12.69 6.26 -11.10
C LYS A 94 11.67 7.14 -10.42
N PHE A 95 11.75 7.33 -9.10
CA PHE A 95 10.77 8.12 -8.37
C PHE A 95 10.80 9.61 -8.73
N ASP A 96 11.99 10.19 -8.94
CA ASP A 96 12.10 11.59 -9.35
C ASP A 96 11.52 11.82 -10.76
N GLU A 97 11.76 10.89 -11.68
CA GLU A 97 11.19 10.92 -13.02
C GLU A 97 9.65 10.82 -12.99
N PHE A 98 9.11 9.96 -12.13
CA PHE A 98 7.68 9.85 -11.89
C PHE A 98 7.09 11.14 -11.33
N LYS A 99 7.70 11.74 -10.30
CA LYS A 99 7.26 13.03 -9.74
C LYS A 99 7.25 14.13 -10.80
N GLN A 100 8.28 14.20 -11.64
CA GLN A 100 8.33 15.19 -12.71
C GLN A 100 7.16 15.04 -13.69
N ALA A 101 6.76 13.80 -14.01
CA ALA A 101 5.59 13.55 -14.84
C ALA A 101 4.30 14.08 -14.19
N LEU A 102 4.14 13.91 -12.87
CA LEU A 102 2.99 14.46 -12.14
C LEU A 102 3.01 16.00 -12.09
N ILE A 103 4.19 16.61 -11.92
CA ILE A 103 4.36 18.08 -11.94
C ILE A 103 3.98 18.63 -13.32
N ASN A 104 4.45 18.01 -14.40
CA ASN A 104 4.14 18.41 -15.77
C ASN A 104 2.62 18.39 -16.07
N ASP A 105 1.88 17.52 -15.38
CA ASP A 105 0.42 17.40 -15.49
C ASP A 105 -0.35 18.16 -14.39
N ASN A 106 0.32 19.01 -13.60
CA ASN A 106 -0.25 19.80 -12.50
C ASN A 106 -0.92 18.97 -11.39
N LEU A 107 -0.51 17.71 -11.22
CA LEU A 107 -0.99 16.81 -10.16
C LEU A 107 -0.16 16.88 -8.89
N LEU A 108 1.04 17.46 -8.97
CA LEU A 108 1.94 17.67 -7.84
C LEU A 108 2.53 19.08 -7.95
N ARG A 109 2.64 19.78 -6.81
CA ARG A 109 3.34 21.07 -6.76
C ARG A 109 4.84 20.83 -6.82
N ALA A 110 5.53 21.66 -7.61
CA ALA A 110 6.99 21.69 -7.67
C ALA A 110 7.60 22.16 -6.34
#